data_AF-A0A3B8J0P0-F1
#
_entry.id   AF-A0A3B8J0P0-F1
#
_cell.length_a   1.000
_cell.length_b   1.000
_cell.length_c   1.000
_cell.angle_alpha   90.00
_cell.angle_beta   90.00
_cell.angle_gamma   90.00
#
_symmetry.space_group_name_H-M   'P 1'
#
loop_
_entity.id
_entity.type
_entity.pdbx_description
1 polymer ?
#
loop_
_entity_poly.entity_id
_entity_poly.type
_entity_poly.pdbx_seq_one_letter_code
_entity_poly.pdbx_strand_id
1 'polypeptide(L)' 'HSHLVDLYSQGFPLDPMSFVSDWEIEQVREARKELKDPKQLKVYFDHFEGQVPYERIRWALAVIDEEEKAR' A
#
# COMPACT_ATOMS: atom_id res chain seq x y z
N HIS A 1 -9.77 4.10 12.65
CA HIS A 1 -8.82 5.20 12.88
C HIS A 1 -7.44 4.56 13.04
N SER A 2 -6.60 4.56 11.99
CA SER A 2 -5.24 4.00 12.08
C SER A 2 -4.25 5.14 11.89
N HIS A 3 -3.75 5.64 13.03
CA HIS A 3 -2.85 6.79 13.18
C HIS A 3 -1.38 6.48 12.84
N LEU A 4 -1.06 5.21 12.56
CA LEU A 4 0.31 4.76 12.30
C LEU A 4 0.79 5.12 10.89
N VAL A 5 -0.13 5.19 9.92
CA VAL A 5 0.22 5.54 8.54
C VAL A 5 0.61 7.01 8.41
N ASP A 6 -0.04 7.89 9.18
CA ASP A 6 0.30 9.31 9.19
C ASP A 6 1.68 9.57 9.82
N LEU A 7 2.13 8.70 10.75
CA LEU A 7 3.46 8.76 11.36
C LEU A 7 4.56 8.33 10.38
N TYR A 8 4.28 7.35 9.52
CA TYR A 8 5.21 6.95 8.46
C TYR A 8 5.47 8.10 7.48
N SER A 9 4.41 8.79 7.05
CA SER A 9 4.53 9.98 6.18
C SER A 9 5.25 11.18 6.84
N GLN A 10 5.51 11.13 8.15
CA GLN A 10 6.24 12.16 8.90
C GLN A 10 7.73 11.85 9.09
N GLY A 11 8.26 10.77 8.49
CA GLY A 11 9.69 10.44 8.54
C GLY A 11 10.13 9.74 9.83
N PHE A 12 9.19 9.19 10.61
CA PHE A 12 9.55 8.23 11.65
C PHE A 12 10.02 6.93 10.98
N PRO A 13 11.05 6.25 11.51
CA PRO A 13 11.52 4.96 11.01
C PRO A 13 10.55 3.84 11.42
N LEU A 14 9.32 3.93 10.93
CA LEU A 14 8.41 2.80 10.85
C LEU A 14 8.79 2.10 9.56
N ASP A 15 9.50 0.99 9.65
CA ASP A 15 9.84 0.20 8.49
C ASP A 15 8.54 -0.41 7.91
N PRO A 16 8.06 0.05 6.73
CA PRO A 16 6.88 -0.54 6.10
C PRO A 16 7.08 -2.02 5.80
N MET A 17 8.33 -2.45 5.60
CA MET A 17 8.66 -3.86 5.39
C MET A 17 8.33 -4.71 6.63
N SER A 18 8.16 -4.08 7.80
CA SER A 18 7.64 -4.77 9.00
C SER A 18 6.13 -5.06 8.94
N PHE A 19 5.40 -4.44 8.00
CA PHE A 19 3.94 -4.56 7.88
C PHE A 19 3.48 -5.14 6.53
N VAL A 20 4.30 -5.02 5.48
CA VAL A 20 4.01 -5.52 4.14
C VAL A 20 5.28 -6.06 3.50
N SER A 21 5.20 -7.24 2.88
CA SER A 21 6.37 -7.85 2.22
C SER A 21 6.59 -7.28 0.81
N ASP A 22 7.82 -7.34 0.28
CA ASP A 22 8.13 -6.93 -1.10
C ASP A 22 7.21 -7.60 -2.13
N TRP A 23 6.87 -8.88 -1.91
CA TRP A 23 5.93 -9.61 -2.76
C TRP A 23 4.54 -8.95 -2.75
N GLU A 24 4.04 -8.54 -1.58
CA GLU A 24 2.73 -7.88 -1.47
C GLU A 24 2.76 -6.49 -2.10
N ILE A 25 3.87 -5.76 -1.95
CA ILE A 25 4.09 -4.46 -2.63
C ILE A 25 3.99 -4.64 -4.14
N GLU A 26 4.66 -5.65 -4.70
CA GLU A 26 4.64 -5.90 -6.14
C GLU A 26 3.25 -6.35 -6.63
N GLN A 27 2.54 -7.19 -5.86
CA GLN A 27 1.15 -7.55 -6.19
C GLN A 27 0.23 -6.32 -6.23
N VAL A 28 0.34 -5.42 -5.24
CA VAL A 28 -0.45 -4.18 -5.21
C VAL A 28 -0.05 -3.24 -6.35
N ARG A 29 1.24 -3.20 -6.72
CA ARG A 29 1.74 -2.40 -7.85
C ARG A 29 1.17 -2.87 -9.18
N GLU A 30 1.14 -4.16 -9.42
CA GLU A 30 0.53 -4.72 -10.63
C GLU A 30 -0.99 -4.49 -10.64
N ALA A 31 -1.67 -4.73 -9.51
CA ALA A 31 -3.08 -4.42 -9.37
C ALA A 31 -3.37 -2.92 -9.61
N ARG A 32 -2.52 -2.01 -9.15
CA ARG A 32 -2.65 -0.55 -9.37
C ARG A 32 -2.61 -0.22 -10.86
N LYS A 33 -1.73 -0.86 -11.63
CA LYS A 33 -1.66 -0.70 -13.09
C LYS A 33 -2.90 -1.28 -13.79
N GLU A 34 -3.30 -2.50 -13.42
CA GLU A 34 -4.46 -3.17 -14.01
C GLU A 34 -5.76 -2.38 -13.77
N LEU A 35 -5.93 -1.87 -12.55
CA LEU A 35 -7.10 -1.14 -12.11
C LEU A 35 -7.07 0.35 -12.49
N LYS A 36 -6.00 0.83 -13.16
CA LYS A 36 -5.80 2.22 -13.59
C LYS A 36 -5.77 3.24 -12.45
N ASP A 37 -4.98 2.95 -11.44
CA ASP A 37 -4.74 3.79 -10.26
C ASP A 37 -6.03 4.23 -9.53
N PRO A 38 -6.85 3.28 -9.05
CA PRO A 38 -8.04 3.62 -8.29
C PRO A 38 -7.65 4.23 -6.94
N LYS A 39 -8.28 5.35 -6.57
CA LYS A 39 -8.09 5.98 -5.26
C LYS A 39 -8.70 5.21 -4.08
N GLN A 40 -9.57 4.25 -4.37
CA GLN A 40 -10.37 3.56 -3.36
C GLN A 40 -9.73 2.21 -2.98
N LEU A 41 -9.38 2.03 -1.71
CA LEU A 41 -8.81 0.78 -1.20
C LEU A 41 -9.72 -0.43 -1.43
N LYS A 42 -11.05 -0.22 -1.43
CA LYS A 42 -12.04 -1.27 -1.66
C LYS A 42 -11.86 -1.95 -3.02
N VAL A 43 -11.41 -1.21 -4.04
CA VAL A 43 -11.19 -1.77 -5.39
C VAL A 43 -10.07 -2.80 -5.37
N TYR A 44 -8.98 -2.51 -4.67
CA TYR A 44 -7.89 -3.47 -4.46
C TYR A 44 -8.34 -4.65 -3.60
N PHE A 45 -9.08 -4.39 -2.52
CA PHE A 45 -9.58 -5.46 -1.65
C PHE A 45 -10.47 -6.44 -2.42
N ASP A 46 -11.38 -5.92 -3.25
CA ASP A 46 -12.26 -6.73 -4.11
C ASP A 46 -11.44 -7.47 -5.19
N HIS A 47 -10.41 -6.84 -5.77
CA HIS A 47 -9.51 -7.48 -6.73
C HIS A 47 -8.73 -8.65 -6.12
N PHE A 48 -8.32 -8.53 -4.86
CA PHE A 48 -7.67 -9.62 -4.11
C PHE A 48 -8.66 -10.60 -3.48
N GLU A 49 -9.96 -10.51 -3.80
CA GLU A 49 -11.02 -11.34 -3.23
C GLU A 49 -11.03 -11.35 -1.68
N GLY A 50 -10.58 -10.26 -1.07
CA GLY A 50 -10.43 -10.12 0.38
C GLY A 50 -9.27 -10.90 1.02
N GLN A 51 -8.41 -11.54 0.22
CA GLN A 51 -7.23 -12.26 0.71
C GLN A 51 -6.14 -11.32 1.25
N VAL A 52 -6.07 -10.10 0.70
CA VAL A 52 -5.15 -9.05 1.16
C VAL A 52 -5.95 -8.05 2.01
N PRO A 53 -5.65 -7.93 3.32
CA PRO A 53 -6.38 -7.02 4.19
C PRO A 53 -6.05 -5.56 3.89
N TYR A 54 -7.02 -4.67 4.15
CA TYR A 54 -6.93 -3.22 3.90
C TYR A 54 -5.66 -2.56 4.43
N GLU A 55 -5.18 -2.98 5.60
CA GLU A 55 -3.98 -2.42 6.22
C GLU A 55 -2.73 -2.67 5.35
N ARG A 56 -2.58 -3.88 4.79
CA ARG A 56 -1.46 -4.21 3.91
C ARG A 56 -1.53 -3.51 2.57
N ILE A 57 -2.73 -3.40 1.99
CA ILE A 57 -2.95 -2.63 0.76
C ILE A 57 -2.55 -1.18 0.99
N ARG A 58 -2.94 -0.59 2.13
CA ARG A 58 -2.61 0.79 2.47
C ARG A 58 -1.12 1.01 2.65
N TRP A 59 -0.42 0.08 3.31
CA TRP A 59 1.04 0.12 3.44
C TRP A 59 1.74 -0.03 2.09
N ALA A 60 1.34 -0.99 1.26
CA ALA A 60 1.91 -1.17 -0.08
C ALA A 60 1.76 0.08 -0.94
N LEU A 61 0.55 0.67 -1.00
CA LEU A 61 0.32 1.91 -1.75
C LEU A 61 1.15 3.08 -1.22
N ALA A 62 1.32 3.20 0.10
CA ALA A 62 2.16 4.24 0.70
C ALA A 62 3.63 4.10 0.29
N VAL A 63 4.17 2.87 0.27
CA VAL A 63 5.54 2.60 -0.20
C VAL A 63 5.69 2.96 -1.68
N ILE A 64 4.74 2.51 -2.52
CA ILE A 64 4.77 2.79 -3.96
C ILE A 64 4.73 4.32 -4.21
N ASP A 65 3.83 5.04 -3.53
CA ASP A 65 3.73 6.49 -3.67
C ASP A 65 4.99 7.23 -3.20
N GLU A 66 5.68 6.73 -2.16
CA GLU A 66 6.95 7.30 -1.70
C GLU A 66 8.08 7.04 -2.69
N GLU A 67 8.20 5.82 -3.22
CA GLU A 67 9.17 5.49 -4.27
C GLU A 67 8.97 6.34 -5.53
N GLU A 68 7.72 6.62 -5.91
CA GLU A 68 7.40 7.48 -7.05
C GLU A 68 7.72 8.95 -6.79
N LYS A 69 7.56 9.44 -5.55
CA LYS A 69 7.93 10.82 -5.17
C LYS A 69 9.43 11.03 -5.05
N ALA A 70 10.19 9.98 -4.76
CA ALA A 70 11.65 10.03 -4.63
C ALA A 70 12.39 10.01 -5.98
N ARG A 71 11.67 9.77 -7.10
CA ARG A 71 12.18 9.84 -8.47
C ARG A 71 11.97 11.22 -9.09
#